data_AF-A0A7X8IWJ1-F1
#
_entry.id   AF-A0A7X8IWJ1-F1
#
_cell.length_a   1.000
_cell.length_b   1.000
_cell.length_c   1.000
_cell.angle_alpha   90.00
_cell.angle_beta   90.00
_cell.angle_gamma   90.00
#
_symmetry.space_group_name_H-M   'P 1'
#
loop_
_entity.id
_entity.type
_entity.pdbx_description
1 polymer ?
#
loop_
_entity_poly.entity_id
_entity_poly.type
_entity_poly.pdbx_seq_one_letter_code
_entity_poly.pdbx_strand_id
1 'polypeptide(L)'
;MLTALIIDWFNGTLLEDGEDYTLYCSAPKESGRGLFRRRRLSVRILVCLKTDLVNFRAMSLSVMNHLATYIGTPIHAEGLWLVASPRGGIYLYETIARRENIRSPGMNNRFLIFNTGDGCFSFGPG
;
A
#
# COMPACT_ATOMS: atom_id res chain seq x y z
N MET A 1 6.40 16.81 -9.76
CA MET A 1 7.83 16.64 -9.45
C MET A 1 8.04 15.64 -8.30
N LEU A 2 7.44 15.82 -7.13
CA LEU A 2 7.59 14.90 -5.99
C LEU A 2 7.09 13.47 -6.28
N THR A 3 5.93 13.31 -6.93
CA THR A 3 5.38 11.99 -7.27
C THR A 3 6.29 11.19 -8.20
N ALA A 4 6.90 11.84 -9.20
CA ALA A 4 7.85 11.19 -10.10
C ALA A 4 9.10 10.70 -9.35
N LEU A 5 9.63 11.51 -8.43
CA LEU A 5 10.76 11.12 -7.58
C LEU A 5 10.40 9.96 -6.64
N ILE A 6 9.18 9.93 -6.09
CA ILE A 6 8.72 8.82 -5.24
C ILE A 6 8.57 7.54 -6.07
N ILE A 7 8.03 7.63 -7.29
CA ILE A 7 7.91 6.49 -8.20
C ILE A 7 9.30 5.94 -8.56
N ASP A 8 10.21 6.81 -8.97
CA ASP A 8 11.59 6.44 -9.31
C ASP A 8 12.34 5.83 -8.11
N TRP A 9 12.19 6.42 -6.92
CA TRP A 9 12.78 5.91 -5.68
C TRP A 9 12.20 4.56 -5.27
N PHE A 10 10.89 4.38 -5.44
CA PHE A 10 10.18 3.18 -5.01
C PHE A 10 10.64 1.95 -5.78
N ASN A 11 10.95 2.12 -7.07
CA ASN A 11 11.51 1.09 -7.96
C ASN A 11 10.76 -0.25 -7.83
N GLY A 12 9.43 -0.18 -7.89
CA GLY A 12 8.54 -1.33 -7.74
C GLY A 12 7.82 -1.68 -9.02
N THR A 13 7.22 -2.88 -9.03
CA THR A 13 6.40 -3.38 -10.13
C THR A 13 5.10 -2.57 -10.19
N LEU A 14 4.77 -2.02 -11.36
CA LEU A 14 3.44 -1.47 -11.62
C LEU A 14 2.42 -2.60 -11.59
N LEU A 15 1.45 -2.53 -10.68
CA LEU A 15 0.37 -3.50 -10.58
C LEU A 15 -0.88 -3.04 -11.32
N GLU A 16 -1.16 -1.74 -11.26
CA GLU A 16 -2.38 -1.16 -11.84
C GLU A 16 -2.16 0.31 -12.17
N ASP A 17 -2.63 0.75 -13.34
CA ASP A 17 -2.71 2.15 -13.73
C ASP A 17 -4.13 2.46 -14.21
N GLY A 18 -4.98 2.87 -13.28
CA GLY A 18 -6.39 3.17 -13.52
C GLY A 18 -6.67 4.66 -13.55
N GLU A 19 -7.93 5.03 -13.75
CA GLU A 19 -8.39 6.43 -13.73
C GLU A 19 -8.32 7.04 -12.32
N ASP A 20 -8.62 6.25 -11.30
CA ASP A 20 -8.66 6.69 -9.89
C ASP A 20 -7.30 6.69 -9.22
N TYR A 21 -6.43 5.73 -9.56
CA TYR A 21 -5.13 5.57 -8.94
C TYR A 21 -4.12 4.85 -9.82
N THR A 22 -2.84 5.02 -9.48
CA THR A 22 -1.76 4.15 -9.93
C THR A 22 -1.17 3.41 -8.73
N LEU A 23 -0.95 2.11 -8.85
CA LEU A 23 -0.53 1.21 -7.78
C LEU A 23 0.76 0.50 -8.16
N TYR A 24 1.77 0.60 -7.28
CA TYR A 24 3.03 -0.11 -7.40
C TYR A 24 3.30 -0.97 -6.17
N CYS A 25 4.00 -2.08 -6.35
CA CYS A 25 4.44 -2.95 -5.27
C CYS A 25 5.93 -3.24 -5.37
N SER A 26 6.64 -3.12 -4.25
CA SER A 26 8.06 -3.48 -4.20
C SER A 26 8.22 -5.00 -4.28
N ALA A 27 9.38 -5.47 -4.76
CA ALA A 27 9.74 -6.88 -4.64
C ALA A 27 9.60 -7.37 -3.18
N PRO A 28 8.94 -8.51 -2.95
CA PRO A 28 8.70 -8.99 -1.59
C PRO A 28 9.99 -9.42 -0.89
N LYS A 29 10.08 -9.12 0.40
CA LYS A 29 11.16 -9.57 1.26
C LYS A 29 10.62 -10.56 2.30
N GLU A 30 11.32 -11.65 2.54
CA GLU A 30 10.97 -12.54 3.66
C GLU A 30 11.21 -11.80 4.98
N SER A 31 10.15 -11.53 5.75
CA SER A 31 10.24 -10.94 7.09
C SER A 31 10.36 -12.04 8.15
N GLY A 32 11.51 -12.72 8.12
CA GLY A 32 11.95 -13.69 9.13
C GLY A 32 11.33 -15.10 9.04
N ARG A 33 12.08 -16.08 9.56
CA ARG A 33 11.63 -17.46 9.78
C ARG A 33 11.59 -17.72 11.28
N GLY A 34 10.41 -17.68 11.89
CA GLY A 34 10.24 -18.25 13.23
C GLY A 34 10.04 -19.76 13.10
N LEU A 35 10.61 -20.56 14.03
CA LEU A 35 10.54 -22.03 14.01
C LEU A 35 9.12 -22.63 13.85
N PHE A 36 8.06 -21.84 14.09
CA PHE A 36 6.66 -22.25 13.96
C PHE A 36 5.78 -21.23 13.18
N ARG A 37 6.36 -20.25 12.46
CA ARG A 37 5.57 -19.21 11.76
C ARG A 37 5.54 -19.46 10.25
N ARG A 38 4.33 -19.45 9.67
CA ARG A 38 4.10 -19.37 8.21
C ARG A 38 4.97 -18.27 7.61
N ARG A 39 5.52 -18.49 6.41
CA ARG A 39 6.36 -17.51 5.71
C ARG A 39 5.65 -16.15 5.69
N ARG A 40 6.32 -15.12 6.19
CA ARG A 40 5.83 -13.75 6.14
C ARG A 40 6.59 -12.98 5.08
N LEU A 41 5.84 -12.24 4.29
CA LEU A 41 6.41 -11.28 3.36
C LEU A 41 6.24 -9.88 3.92
N SER A 42 7.25 -9.04 3.73
CA SER A 42 7.11 -7.60 3.88
C SER A 42 7.23 -6.95 2.51
N VAL A 43 6.29 -6.04 2.23
CA VAL A 43 6.27 -5.23 1.02
C VAL A 43 6.00 -3.77 1.35
N ARG A 44 6.58 -2.90 0.52
CA ARG A 44 6.16 -1.51 0.39
C ARG A 44 5.23 -1.43 -0.79
N ILE A 45 4.22 -0.57 -0.69
CA ILE A 45 3.18 -0.39 -1.69
C ILE A 45 3.04 1.10 -1.91
N LEU A 46 3.13 1.58 -3.13
CA LEU A 46 2.94 2.99 -3.47
C LEU A 46 1.61 3.15 -4.19
N VAL A 47 0.76 4.04 -3.68
CA VAL A 47 -0.51 4.43 -4.30
C VAL A 47 -0.42 5.91 -4.64
N CYS A 48 -0.59 6.23 -5.91
CA CYS A 48 -0.75 7.60 -6.37
C CYS A 48 -2.23 7.83 -6.69
N LEU A 49 -2.93 8.55 -5.83
CA LEU A 49 -4.34 8.88 -6.04
C LEU A 49 -4.47 10.00 -7.07
N LYS A 50 -5.35 9.77 -8.05
CA LYS A 50 -5.75 10.73 -9.08
C LYS A 50 -7.10 11.37 -8.74
N THR A 51 -7.93 10.67 -7.95
CA THR A 51 -9.25 11.11 -7.47
C THR A 51 -9.34 11.09 -5.94
N ASP A 52 -10.48 11.50 -5.39
CA ASP A 52 -10.84 11.44 -3.97
C ASP A 52 -11.45 10.09 -3.55
N LEU A 53 -11.72 9.22 -4.51
CA LEU A 53 -12.24 7.89 -4.28
C LEU A 53 -11.12 6.94 -3.87
N VAL A 54 -11.33 6.22 -2.77
CA VAL A 54 -10.42 5.17 -2.33
C VAL A 54 -11.16 3.84 -2.30
N ASN A 55 -10.67 2.90 -3.09
CA ASN A 55 -11.11 1.52 -3.05
C ASN A 55 -9.98 0.64 -2.50
N PHE A 56 -9.78 0.68 -1.18
CA PHE A 56 -8.66 -0.03 -0.55
C PHE A 56 -8.78 -1.54 -0.74
N ARG A 57 -10.00 -2.06 -0.76
CA ARG A 57 -10.25 -3.50 -0.97
C ARG A 57 -9.71 -3.98 -2.31
N ALA A 58 -9.97 -3.24 -3.39
CA ALA A 58 -9.47 -3.57 -4.72
C ALA A 58 -7.94 -3.53 -4.75
N MET A 59 -7.34 -2.43 -4.26
CA MET A 59 -5.88 -2.29 -4.21
C MET A 59 -5.22 -3.41 -3.39
N SER A 60 -5.76 -3.73 -2.22
CA SER A 60 -5.26 -4.79 -1.34
C SER A 60 -5.34 -6.17 -2.01
N LEU A 61 -6.41 -6.45 -2.74
CA LEU A 61 -6.55 -7.69 -3.51
C LEU A 61 -5.53 -7.79 -4.65
N SER A 62 -5.31 -6.70 -5.39
CA SER A 62 -4.29 -6.63 -6.46
C SER A 62 -2.90 -6.93 -5.91
N VAL A 63 -2.54 -6.34 -4.76
CA VAL A 63 -1.27 -6.64 -4.07
C VAL A 63 -1.20 -8.10 -3.66
N MET A 64 -2.23 -8.64 -2.99
CA MET A 64 -2.21 -10.03 -2.52
C MET A 64 -2.11 -11.04 -3.66
N ASN A 65 -2.79 -10.81 -4.79
CA ASN A 65 -2.68 -11.62 -6.00
C ASN A 65 -1.25 -11.58 -6.57
N HIS A 66 -0.63 -10.40 -6.60
CA HIS A 66 0.77 -10.27 -6.99
C HIS A 66 1.69 -11.04 -6.05
N LEU A 67 1.50 -10.98 -4.73
CA LEU A 67 2.32 -11.75 -3.79
C LEU A 67 2.13 -13.27 -3.92
N ALA A 68 0.91 -13.71 -4.26
CA ALA A 68 0.61 -15.12 -4.46
C ALA A 68 1.49 -15.79 -5.53
N THR A 69 1.93 -15.03 -6.54
CA THR A 69 2.80 -15.55 -7.62
C THR A 69 4.21 -15.90 -7.14
N TYR A 70 4.66 -15.40 -5.98
CA TYR A 70 6.02 -15.63 -5.47
C TYR A 70 6.18 -16.86 -4.60
N ILE A 71 5.14 -17.28 -3.88
CA ILE A 71 5.25 -18.33 -2.85
C ILE A 71 4.13 -19.37 -2.88
N GLY A 72 3.10 -19.20 -3.74
CA GLY A 72 2.07 -20.22 -3.94
C GLY A 72 1.28 -20.60 -2.68
N THR A 73 0.69 -19.60 -1.99
CA THR A 73 -0.36 -19.72 -0.92
C THR A 73 -0.11 -20.64 0.30
N PRO A 74 -0.61 -20.31 1.53
CA PRO A 74 -1.21 -19.06 1.98
C PRO A 74 -0.17 -18.10 2.59
N ILE A 75 -0.30 -16.81 2.27
CA ILE A 75 0.66 -15.77 2.61
C ILE A 75 0.12 -14.89 3.73
N HIS A 76 0.95 -14.65 4.75
CA HIS A 76 0.78 -13.50 5.63
C HIS A 76 1.74 -12.40 5.19
N ALA A 77 1.21 -11.23 4.82
CA ALA A 77 1.99 -10.09 4.38
C ALA A 77 1.95 -8.94 5.39
N GLU A 78 3.02 -8.18 5.45
CA GLU A 78 3.11 -6.89 6.12
C GLU A 78 3.30 -5.83 5.04
N GLY A 79 2.26 -5.02 4.80
CA GLY A 79 2.24 -3.95 3.80
C GLY A 79 2.50 -2.59 4.43
N LEU A 80 3.53 -1.89 3.96
CA LEU A 80 3.70 -0.45 4.21
C LEU A 80 3.20 0.32 2.99
N TRP A 81 2.03 0.94 3.12
CA TRP A 81 1.36 1.73 2.10
C TRP A 81 1.83 3.18 2.14
N LEU A 82 2.44 3.61 1.05
CA LEU A 82 2.86 4.97 0.77
C LEU A 82 1.78 5.60 -0.11
N VAL A 83 1.00 6.53 0.43
CA VAL A 83 -0.14 7.12 -0.29
C VAL A 83 0.19 8.55 -0.68
N ALA A 84 0.40 8.77 -1.97
CA ALA A 84 0.58 10.10 -2.55
C ALA A 84 -0.79 10.63 -3.00
N SER A 85 -1.25 11.73 -2.37
CA SER A 85 -2.52 12.38 -2.68
C SER A 85 -2.33 13.87 -2.96
N PRO A 86 -2.99 14.47 -3.97
CA PRO A 86 -2.88 15.89 -4.28
C PRO A 86 -3.75 16.82 -3.42
N ARG A 87 -4.68 16.30 -2.59
CA ARG A 87 -5.71 17.11 -1.90
C ARG A 87 -5.74 16.96 -0.37
N GLY A 88 -4.67 16.45 0.24
CA GLY A 88 -4.52 16.38 1.70
C GLY A 88 -4.81 15.00 2.32
N GLY A 89 -3.98 14.62 3.30
CA GLY A 89 -3.98 13.28 3.89
C GLY A 89 -5.01 13.01 4.99
N ILE A 90 -5.67 14.04 5.54
CA ILE A 90 -6.51 13.93 6.76
C ILE A 90 -7.93 13.42 6.46
N TYR A 91 -8.56 13.79 5.33
CA TYR A 91 -9.91 13.30 4.99
C TYR A 91 -9.89 11.88 4.42
N LEU A 92 -8.79 11.53 3.75
CA LEU A 92 -8.50 10.17 3.31
C LEU A 92 -8.34 9.23 4.52
N TYR A 93 -7.71 9.74 5.59
CA TYR A 93 -7.53 9.05 6.87
C TYR A 93 -8.87 8.63 7.48
N GLU A 94 -9.88 9.51 7.55
CA GLU A 94 -11.16 9.13 8.15
C GLU A 94 -11.88 8.06 7.31
N THR A 95 -11.75 8.13 5.99
CA THR A 95 -12.43 7.19 5.09
C THR A 95 -11.76 5.81 5.12
N ILE A 96 -10.43 5.74 5.01
CA ILE A 96 -9.67 4.48 5.05
C ILE A 96 -9.65 3.88 6.47
N ALA A 97 -9.41 4.71 7.50
CA ALA A 97 -9.22 4.23 8.87
C ALA A 97 -10.54 3.95 9.63
N ARG A 98 -11.68 4.60 9.29
CA ARG A 98 -12.97 4.29 9.94
C ARG A 98 -13.88 3.34 9.16
N ARG A 99 -13.84 3.32 7.81
CA ARG A 99 -14.77 2.49 7.02
C ARG A 99 -14.15 1.22 6.46
N GLU A 100 -12.85 1.22 6.14
CA GLU A 100 -12.18 0.09 5.47
C GLU A 100 -11.20 -0.66 6.39
N ASN A 101 -10.91 -0.09 7.55
CA ASN A 101 -10.15 -0.76 8.59
C ASN A 101 -11.11 -1.65 9.40
N ILE A 102 -11.19 -2.93 9.02
CA ILE A 102 -11.08 -4.09 9.91
C ILE A 102 -10.85 -5.28 8.97
N ARG A 103 -9.57 -5.62 8.74
CA ARG A 103 -9.07 -6.89 8.17
C ARG A 103 -9.15 -7.01 6.64
N SER A 104 -8.05 -6.68 5.95
CA SER A 104 -7.67 -7.43 4.75
C SER A 104 -7.18 -8.81 5.17
N PRO A 105 -7.91 -9.91 4.89
CA PRO A 105 -7.49 -11.24 5.31
C PRO A 105 -6.13 -11.57 4.70
N GLY A 106 -5.14 -11.86 5.54
CA GLY A 106 -3.79 -12.20 5.07
C GLY A 106 -2.80 -11.04 4.97
N MET A 107 -3.19 -9.78 5.22
CA MET A 107 -2.25 -8.65 5.22
C MET A 107 -2.43 -7.71 6.42
N ASN A 108 -1.33 -7.42 7.11
CA ASN A 108 -1.24 -6.38 8.12
C ASN A 108 -0.72 -5.09 7.47
N ASN A 109 -1.45 -3.99 7.61
CA ASN A 109 -1.23 -2.76 6.85
C ASN A 109 -0.81 -1.60 7.75
N ARG A 110 0.24 -0.89 7.33
CA ARG A 110 0.66 0.41 7.88
C ARG A 110 0.63 1.44 6.77
N PHE A 111 0.37 2.70 7.11
CA PHE A 111 0.20 3.77 6.12
C PHE A 111 1.10 4.98 6.42
N LEU A 112 1.76 5.50 5.39
CA LEU A 112 2.43 6.79 5.34
C LEU A 112 1.83 7.59 4.20
N ILE A 113 1.32 8.79 4.50
CA ILE A 113 0.59 9.59 3.53
C ILE A 113 1.37 10.87 3.24
N PHE A 114 1.50 11.17 1.95
CA PHE A 114 2.19 12.32 1.38
C PHE A 114 1.15 13.21 0.69
N ASN A 115 0.99 14.44 1.18
CA ASN A 115 0.27 15.44 0.40
C ASN A 115 1.22 16.01 -0.65
N THR A 116 0.94 15.70 -1.91
CA THR A 116 1.73 16.15 -3.06
C THR A 116 1.45 17.60 -3.45
N GLY A 117 0.41 18.22 -2.90
CA GLY A 117 0.06 19.62 -3.12
C GLY A 117 0.82 20.62 -2.23
N ASP A 118 1.05 20.28 -0.96
CA ASP A 118 1.70 21.17 0.04
C ASP A 118 2.98 20.57 0.66
N GLY A 119 3.32 19.32 0.35
CA GLY A 119 4.50 18.64 0.89
C GLY A 119 4.36 18.17 2.34
N CYS A 120 3.15 18.20 2.93
CA CYS A 120 2.93 17.74 4.29
C CYS A 120 2.89 16.20 4.40
N PHE A 121 3.42 15.69 5.51
CA PHE A 121 3.47 14.27 5.83
C PHE A 121 2.55 13.94 7.00
N SER A 122 1.86 12.80 6.93
CA SER A 122 1.11 12.25 8.06
C SER A 122 1.46 10.78 8.26
N PHE A 123 1.83 10.43 9.49
CA PHE A 123 1.93 9.06 9.95
C PHE A 123 0.51 8.63 10.30
N GLY A 124 -0.05 7.65 9.59
CA GLY A 124 -1.41 7.16 9.85
C GLY A 124 -1.60 6.63 11.29
N PRO A 125 -2.80 6.18 11.67
CA PRO A 125 -3.02 5.65 13.01
C PRO A 125 -2.20 4.36 13.20
N GLY A 126 -1.57 4.26 14.37
CA GLY A 126 -0.76 3.10 14.79
C GLY A 126 -1.58 1.88 15.18
#